data_AF-A0A3D5JZQ1-F1
#
_entry.id   AF-A0A3D5JZQ1-F1
#
_cell.length_a   1.000
_cell.length_b   1.000
_cell.length_c   1.000
_cell.angle_alpha   90.00
_cell.angle_beta   90.00
_cell.angle_gamma   90.00
#
_symmetry.space_group_name_H-M   'P 1'
#
loop_
_entity.id
_entity.type
_entity.pdbx_description
1 polymer ?
#
loop_
_entity_poly.entity_id
_entity_poly.type
_entity_poly.pdbx_seq_one_letter_code
_entity_poly.pdbx_strand_id
1 'polypeptide(L)'
;DFIYCAPDGIDRSWNATDACCDRQGKVDDSKYLRSLILKAMKEFNIDRKRVYITGLSNGGFMSYRMAHDHSDLVTAIVPFAGVGFDKWPSNPKNPVSVLHIHGTRDMTIKWGGGGLRSARYPSAEDNFAKWRTFNKCEKKTDTSDLKIDLDRKVEGAETKVVRYESKDGKVVTELWEVVGGGHVTPPRSAARERIIKWVLARSK
;
A
#
# COMPACT_ATOMS: atom_id res chain seq x y z
N ASP A 1 8.53 4.35 19.94
CA ASP A 1 9.33 5.03 18.90
C ASP A 1 9.37 4.20 17.62
N PHE A 2 9.57 4.85 16.47
CA PHE A 2 9.77 4.19 15.18
C PHE A 2 10.87 4.91 14.41
N ILE A 3 11.57 4.17 13.54
CA ILE A 3 12.54 4.75 12.60
C ILE A 3 11.80 5.02 11.30
N TYR A 4 11.90 6.25 10.79
CA TYR A 4 11.36 6.65 9.51
C TYR A 4 12.47 6.78 8.48
N CYS A 5 12.35 6.05 7.37
CA CYS A 5 13.29 6.12 6.26
C CYS A 5 12.55 6.61 5.01
N ALA A 6 13.10 7.63 4.35
CA ALA A 6 12.62 8.16 3.08
C ALA A 6 13.76 8.10 2.04
N PRO A 7 14.03 6.92 1.45
CA PRO A 7 15.11 6.76 0.48
C PRO A 7 14.76 7.40 -0.87
N ASP A 8 15.78 7.85 -1.58
CA ASP A 8 15.66 8.35 -2.94
C ASP A 8 15.76 7.20 -3.97
N GLY A 9 14.85 7.22 -4.94
CA GLY A 9 14.98 6.45 -6.17
C GLY A 9 15.70 7.25 -7.26
N ILE A 10 16.27 6.57 -8.25
CA ILE A 10 16.97 7.26 -9.34
C ILE A 10 15.95 8.06 -10.17
N ASP A 11 16.30 9.30 -10.51
CA ASP A 11 15.42 10.27 -11.17
C ASP A 11 14.06 10.47 -10.48
N ARG A 12 14.02 10.24 -9.15
CA ARG A 12 12.80 10.27 -8.34
C ARG A 12 11.74 9.28 -8.82
N SER A 13 12.19 8.11 -9.29
CA SER A 13 11.32 7.02 -9.76
C SER A 13 11.76 5.68 -9.20
N TRP A 14 10.78 4.78 -9.07
CA TRP A 14 10.95 3.39 -8.67
C TRP A 14 10.59 2.46 -9.84
N ASN A 15 11.42 1.44 -10.07
CA ASN A 15 11.10 0.26 -10.85
C ASN A 15 10.12 -0.64 -10.07
N ALA A 16 8.85 -0.22 -10.02
CA ALA A 16 7.84 -0.83 -9.16
C ALA A 16 7.17 -2.06 -9.80
N THR A 17 6.29 -1.83 -10.78
CA THR A 17 5.61 -2.87 -11.55
C THR A 17 5.84 -2.63 -13.04
N ASP A 18 5.44 -3.60 -13.86
CA ASP A 18 5.40 -3.47 -15.32
C ASP A 18 4.61 -2.25 -15.79
N ALA A 19 3.52 -1.91 -15.11
CA ALA A 19 2.68 -0.76 -15.42
C ALA A 19 3.31 0.59 -15.07
N CYS A 20 3.78 0.76 -13.83
CA CYS A 20 4.22 2.08 -13.38
C CYS A 20 5.73 2.20 -13.29
N CYS A 21 6.19 3.04 -14.21
CA CYS A 21 7.14 4.11 -13.98
C CYS A 21 8.60 3.68 -13.77
N ASP A 22 8.96 2.48 -14.22
CA ASP A 22 10.33 2.15 -14.53
C ASP A 22 10.81 2.99 -15.73
N ARG A 23 11.42 4.16 -15.45
CA ARG A 23 11.90 5.07 -16.49
C ARG A 23 13.23 4.63 -17.10
N GLN A 24 13.99 3.78 -16.39
CA GLN A 24 15.37 3.46 -16.77
C GLN A 24 15.58 1.99 -17.15
N GLY A 25 14.71 1.06 -16.75
CA GLY A 25 14.80 -0.36 -17.12
C GLY A 25 15.96 -1.12 -16.50
N LYS A 26 16.77 -0.47 -15.65
CA LYS A 26 18.17 -0.87 -15.39
C LYS A 26 18.49 -1.11 -13.91
N VAL A 27 17.58 -0.78 -12.99
CA VAL A 27 17.83 -0.91 -11.55
C VAL A 27 16.76 -1.74 -10.86
N ASP A 28 17.19 -2.52 -9.86
CA ASP A 28 16.32 -3.34 -9.02
C ASP A 28 16.09 -2.62 -7.70
N ASP A 29 15.08 -1.74 -7.69
CA ASP A 29 14.70 -0.99 -6.51
C ASP A 29 14.13 -1.87 -5.39
N SER A 30 13.56 -3.03 -5.74
CA SER A 30 13.07 -4.02 -4.76
C SER A 30 14.24 -4.54 -3.90
N LYS A 31 15.33 -4.94 -4.56
CA LYS A 31 16.57 -5.38 -3.91
C LYS A 31 17.27 -4.25 -3.16
N TYR A 32 17.26 -3.03 -3.69
CA TYR A 32 17.82 -1.86 -3.00
C TYR A 32 17.08 -1.59 -1.68
N LEU A 33 15.75 -1.47 -1.71
CA LEU A 33 14.94 -1.21 -0.52
C LEU A 33 15.05 -2.34 0.50
N ARG A 34 15.08 -3.61 0.05
CA ARG A 34 15.38 -4.74 0.94
C ARG A 34 16.72 -4.57 1.65
N SER A 35 17.77 -4.23 0.90
CA SER A 35 19.12 -4.08 1.45
C SER A 35 19.18 -2.93 2.46
N LEU A 36 18.46 -1.83 2.20
CA LEU A 36 18.33 -0.72 3.14
C LEU A 36 17.65 -1.14 4.44
N ILE A 37 16.54 -1.88 4.38
CA ILE A 37 15.84 -2.40 5.57
C ILE A 37 16.78 -3.30 6.38
N LEU A 38 17.49 -4.22 5.72
CA LEU A 38 18.42 -5.13 6.38
C LEU A 38 19.61 -4.40 7.00
N LYS A 39 20.13 -3.35 6.34
CA LYS A 39 21.17 -2.49 6.89
C LYS A 39 20.68 -1.75 8.14
N ALA A 40 19.49 -1.13 8.07
CA ALA A 40 18.90 -0.45 9.23
C ALA A 40 18.67 -1.40 10.40
N MET A 41 18.23 -2.64 10.16
CA MET A 41 18.10 -3.67 11.20
C MET A 41 19.41 -4.11 11.83
N LYS A 42 20.54 -3.96 11.11
CA LYS A 42 21.87 -4.27 11.63
C LYS A 42 22.42 -3.12 12.46
N GLU A 43 22.12 -1.88 12.07
CA GLU A 43 22.64 -0.66 12.72
C GLU A 43 21.80 -0.21 13.91
N PHE A 44 20.50 -0.51 13.91
CA PHE A 44 19.57 -0.10 14.95
C PHE A 44 18.80 -1.30 15.52
N ASN A 45 18.33 -1.19 16.76
CA ASN A 45 17.50 -2.21 17.40
C ASN A 45 16.05 -2.18 16.87
N ILE A 46 15.85 -2.71 15.67
CA ILE A 46 14.55 -2.75 14.98
C ILE A 46 13.85 -4.08 15.23
N ASP A 47 12.58 -4.03 15.64
CA ASP A 47 11.72 -5.22 15.68
C ASP A 47 11.44 -5.72 14.25
N ARG A 48 12.00 -6.89 13.93
CA ARG A 48 11.88 -7.53 12.61
C ARG A 48 10.44 -7.92 12.25
N LYS A 49 9.55 -8.00 13.24
CA LYS A 49 8.13 -8.30 13.05
C LYS A 49 7.30 -7.05 12.71
N ARG A 50 7.92 -5.86 12.66
CA ARG A 50 7.25 -4.57 12.49
C ARG A 50 7.93 -3.73 11.42
N VAL A 51 7.87 -4.21 10.18
CA VAL A 51 8.39 -3.51 9.00
C VAL A 51 7.23 -3.08 8.12
N TYR A 52 7.14 -1.78 7.85
CA TYR A 52 6.02 -1.19 7.14
C TYR A 52 6.50 -0.37 5.94
N ILE A 53 5.79 -0.48 4.81
CA ILE A 53 6.11 0.25 3.59
C ILE A 53 4.90 1.08 3.16
N THR A 54 5.13 2.34 2.81
CA THR A 54 4.09 3.23 2.30
C THR A 54 4.67 4.12 1.22
N GLY A 55 3.81 4.62 0.35
CA GLY A 55 4.18 5.54 -0.71
C GLY A 55 2.96 5.96 -1.50
N LEU A 56 3.13 7.05 -2.23
CA LEU A 56 2.12 7.63 -3.10
C LEU A 56 2.44 7.34 -4.56
N SER A 57 1.42 7.11 -5.39
CA SER A 57 1.57 6.96 -6.83
C SER A 57 2.53 5.82 -7.15
N ASN A 58 3.61 6.07 -7.88
CA ASN A 58 4.71 5.12 -8.08
C ASN A 58 5.26 4.50 -6.78
N GLY A 59 5.31 5.24 -5.67
CA GLY A 59 5.65 4.68 -4.35
C GLY A 59 4.57 3.74 -3.78
N GLY A 60 3.30 3.93 -4.16
CA GLY A 60 2.20 3.01 -3.86
C GLY A 60 2.32 1.71 -4.65
N PHE A 61 2.66 1.79 -5.94
CA PHE A 61 3.05 0.61 -6.73
C PHE A 61 4.25 -0.10 -6.11
N MET A 62 5.28 0.65 -5.68
CA MET A 62 6.48 0.08 -5.07
C MET A 62 6.17 -0.58 -3.72
N SER A 63 5.23 -0.03 -2.94
CA SER A 63 4.76 -0.66 -1.70
C SER A 63 4.16 -2.04 -1.97
N TYR A 64 3.34 -2.18 -3.02
CA TYR A 64 2.82 -3.48 -3.44
C TYR A 64 3.91 -4.42 -3.92
N ARG A 65 4.90 -3.91 -4.67
CA ARG A 65 6.05 -4.70 -5.10
C ARG A 65 6.84 -5.25 -3.92
N MET A 66 7.14 -4.42 -2.92
CA MET A 66 7.84 -4.82 -1.71
C MET A 66 7.07 -5.88 -0.91
N ALA A 67 5.76 -5.74 -0.78
CA ALA A 67 4.93 -6.77 -0.15
C ALA A 67 4.98 -8.09 -0.93
N HIS A 68 5.01 -8.03 -2.25
CA HIS A 68 5.06 -9.20 -3.11
C HIS A 68 6.41 -9.93 -3.01
N ASP A 69 7.50 -9.23 -3.28
CA ASP A 69 8.85 -9.80 -3.37
C ASP A 69 9.44 -10.14 -1.99
N HIS A 70 9.08 -9.36 -0.97
CA HIS A 70 9.72 -9.38 0.34
C HIS A 70 8.71 -9.53 1.48
N SER A 71 7.65 -10.32 1.26
CA SER A 71 6.73 -10.77 2.30
C SER A 71 7.39 -11.57 3.43
N ASP A 72 8.67 -11.97 3.33
CA ASP A 72 9.48 -12.44 4.45
C ASP A 72 9.83 -11.31 5.44
N LEU A 73 10.02 -10.09 4.96
CA LEU A 73 10.32 -8.91 5.78
C LEU A 73 9.09 -8.03 6.05
N VAL A 74 8.34 -7.67 5.02
CA VAL A 74 7.27 -6.68 5.10
C VAL A 74 6.08 -7.23 5.89
N THR A 75 5.64 -6.48 6.90
CA THR A 75 4.54 -6.82 7.80
C THR A 75 3.22 -6.22 7.33
N ALA A 76 3.25 -4.94 6.95
CA ALA A 76 2.09 -4.25 6.43
C ALA A 76 2.50 -3.19 5.39
N ILE A 77 1.57 -2.87 4.49
CA ILE A 77 1.73 -1.77 3.54
C ILE A 77 0.56 -0.80 3.59
N VAL A 78 0.86 0.48 3.32
CA VAL A 78 -0.15 1.55 3.13
C VAL A 78 0.07 2.27 1.80
N PRO A 79 -0.28 1.67 0.66
CA PRO A 79 -0.17 2.33 -0.64
C PRO A 79 -1.26 3.41 -0.80
N PHE A 80 -0.84 4.59 -1.24
CA PHE A 80 -1.73 5.67 -1.69
C PHE A 80 -1.71 5.76 -3.21
N ALA A 81 -2.89 5.80 -3.83
CA ALA A 81 -3.05 6.06 -5.26
C ALA A 81 -2.11 5.22 -6.17
N GLY A 82 -1.89 3.95 -5.80
CA GLY A 82 -1.06 3.01 -6.52
C GLY A 82 -1.56 1.59 -6.28
N VAL A 83 -1.42 0.71 -7.28
CA VAL A 83 -1.93 -0.67 -7.26
C VAL A 83 -0.79 -1.68 -7.49
N GLY A 84 -1.05 -2.97 -7.26
CA GLY A 84 -0.08 -4.02 -7.53
C GLY A 84 -0.05 -4.45 -9.00
N PHE A 85 0.61 -5.57 -9.28
CA PHE A 85 0.63 -6.16 -10.61
C PHE A 85 -0.75 -6.65 -11.05
N ASP A 86 -1.09 -6.39 -12.31
CA ASP A 86 -2.30 -6.89 -12.96
C ASP A 86 -2.32 -8.43 -12.95
N LYS A 87 -1.26 -9.03 -13.50
CA LYS A 87 -0.95 -10.46 -13.35
C LYS A 87 0.20 -10.63 -12.36
N TRP A 88 -0.02 -11.39 -11.29
CA TRP A 88 1.08 -11.66 -10.35
C TRP A 88 2.10 -12.58 -11.03
N PRO A 89 3.41 -12.26 -10.98
CA PRO A 89 4.44 -13.12 -11.56
C PRO A 89 4.61 -14.43 -10.77
N SER A 90 4.29 -14.41 -9.47
CA SER A 90 4.26 -15.56 -8.57
C SER A 90 3.36 -15.25 -7.37
N ASN A 91 3.22 -16.16 -6.41
CA ASN A 91 2.60 -15.80 -5.13
C ASN A 91 3.67 -15.25 -4.16
N PRO A 92 3.36 -14.22 -3.34
CA PRO A 92 4.19 -13.86 -2.20
C PRO A 92 4.36 -15.06 -1.26
N LYS A 93 5.45 -15.09 -0.49
CA LYS A 93 5.76 -16.19 0.44
C LYS A 93 4.88 -16.19 1.68
N ASN A 94 4.53 -15.02 2.20
CA ASN A 94 3.73 -14.88 3.41
C ASN A 94 2.60 -13.85 3.22
N PRO A 95 1.50 -13.95 3.98
CA PRO A 95 0.51 -12.88 4.08
C PRO A 95 1.12 -11.56 4.55
N VAL A 96 0.60 -10.44 4.06
CA VAL A 96 1.01 -9.08 4.42
C VAL A 96 -0.24 -8.25 4.64
N SER A 97 -0.34 -7.52 5.76
CA SER A 97 -1.50 -6.65 5.97
C SER A 97 -1.49 -5.48 4.98
N VAL A 98 -2.63 -5.12 4.42
CA VAL A 98 -2.75 -4.08 3.38
C VAL A 98 -3.80 -3.06 3.81
N LEU A 99 -3.44 -1.78 3.85
CA LEU A 99 -4.36 -0.66 3.88
C LEU A 99 -4.22 0.12 2.57
N HIS A 100 -5.08 -0.16 1.60
CA HIS A 100 -5.10 0.55 0.33
C HIS A 100 -5.90 1.83 0.45
N ILE A 101 -5.36 2.96 0.00
CA ILE A 101 -6.06 4.26 0.00
C ILE A 101 -6.08 4.82 -1.43
N HIS A 102 -7.28 5.05 -1.98
CA HIS A 102 -7.42 5.52 -3.37
C HIS A 102 -8.62 6.46 -3.53
N GLY A 103 -8.45 7.48 -4.38
CA GLY A 103 -9.53 8.38 -4.77
C GLY A 103 -10.40 7.78 -5.87
N THR A 104 -11.72 7.89 -5.75
CA THR A 104 -12.63 7.34 -6.77
C THR A 104 -12.66 8.18 -8.06
N ARG A 105 -12.11 9.41 -8.02
CA ARG A 105 -11.95 10.32 -9.17
C ARG A 105 -10.48 10.54 -9.54
N ASP A 106 -9.59 9.63 -9.14
CA ASP A 106 -8.20 9.68 -9.55
C ASP A 106 -8.08 9.55 -11.09
N MET A 107 -7.54 10.59 -11.72
CA MET A 107 -7.34 10.63 -13.18
C MET A 107 -5.92 10.24 -13.60
N THR A 108 -5.00 10.05 -12.64
CA THR A 108 -3.62 9.62 -12.90
C THR A 108 -3.53 8.11 -12.87
N ILE A 109 -3.96 7.53 -11.75
CA ILE A 109 -4.08 6.08 -11.56
C ILE A 109 -5.55 5.81 -11.34
N LYS A 110 -6.23 5.29 -12.35
CA LYS A 110 -7.69 5.25 -12.35
C LYS A 110 -8.19 4.23 -11.32
N TRP A 111 -9.21 4.62 -10.54
CA TRP A 111 -9.93 3.73 -9.63
C TRP A 111 -10.33 2.40 -10.31
N GLY A 112 -10.95 2.51 -11.48
CA GLY A 112 -11.41 1.37 -12.28
C GLY A 112 -10.32 0.61 -13.03
N GLY A 113 -9.04 0.88 -12.76
CA GLY A 113 -7.91 0.27 -13.45
C GLY A 113 -7.66 0.90 -14.82
N GLY A 114 -6.60 0.43 -15.49
CA GLY A 114 -6.22 1.01 -16.77
C GLY A 114 -4.87 0.52 -17.26
N GLY A 115 -4.18 1.40 -17.97
CA GLY A 115 -2.83 1.16 -18.45
C GLY A 115 -1.99 2.42 -18.37
N LEU A 116 -0.70 2.22 -18.16
CA LEU A 116 0.33 3.25 -18.29
C LEU A 116 1.27 2.76 -19.39
N ARG A 117 1.47 3.58 -20.43
CA ARG A 117 2.21 3.18 -21.64
C ARG A 117 1.65 1.85 -22.20
N SER A 118 2.49 0.82 -22.32
CA SER A 118 2.14 -0.49 -22.88
C SER A 118 1.70 -1.54 -21.86
N ALA A 119 1.68 -1.22 -20.57
CA ALA A 119 1.39 -2.18 -19.51
C ALA A 119 0.12 -1.81 -18.73
N ARG A 120 -0.61 -2.85 -18.30
CA ARG A 120 -1.90 -2.72 -17.61
C ARG A 120 -1.73 -2.78 -16.11
N TYR A 121 -2.62 -2.11 -15.40
CA TYR A 121 -2.76 -2.20 -13.96
C TYR A 121 -4.22 -2.48 -13.58
N PRO A 122 -4.46 -3.25 -12.49
CA PRO A 122 -5.80 -3.65 -12.09
C PRO A 122 -6.58 -2.46 -11.50
N SER A 123 -7.89 -2.62 -11.36
CA SER A 123 -8.68 -1.67 -10.56
C SER A 123 -8.26 -1.72 -9.08
N ALA A 124 -8.56 -0.65 -8.34
CA ALA A 124 -8.34 -0.62 -6.89
C ALA A 124 -9.10 -1.77 -6.19
N GLU A 125 -10.31 -2.06 -6.65
CA GLU A 125 -11.18 -3.12 -6.13
C GLU A 125 -10.64 -4.53 -6.47
N ASP A 126 -10.22 -4.76 -7.71
CA ASP A 126 -9.63 -6.05 -8.12
C ASP A 126 -8.33 -6.31 -7.37
N ASN A 127 -7.47 -5.31 -7.24
CA ASN A 127 -6.23 -5.41 -6.49
C ASN A 127 -6.50 -5.70 -5.01
N PHE A 128 -7.47 -5.01 -4.40
CA PHE A 128 -7.91 -5.28 -3.04
C PHE A 128 -8.44 -6.71 -2.89
N ALA A 129 -9.30 -7.18 -3.80
CA ALA A 129 -9.87 -8.51 -3.79
C ALA A 129 -8.79 -9.61 -3.91
N LYS A 130 -7.79 -9.37 -4.77
CA LYS A 130 -6.64 -10.26 -4.95
C LYS A 130 -5.81 -10.42 -3.68
N TRP A 131 -5.45 -9.32 -3.03
CA TRP A 131 -4.74 -9.35 -1.74
C TRP A 131 -5.59 -9.92 -0.60
N ARG A 132 -6.89 -9.61 -0.55
CA ARG A 132 -7.83 -10.18 0.43
C ARG A 132 -7.87 -11.70 0.31
N THR A 133 -7.96 -12.22 -0.92
CA THR A 133 -8.01 -13.66 -1.21
C THR A 133 -6.70 -14.33 -0.81
N PHE A 134 -5.57 -13.77 -1.23
CA PHE A 134 -4.25 -14.30 -0.87
C PHE A 134 -4.02 -14.32 0.65
N ASN A 135 -4.41 -13.25 1.35
CA ASN A 135 -4.29 -13.16 2.81
C ASN A 135 -5.30 -14.00 3.59
N LYS A 136 -6.27 -14.64 2.93
CA LYS A 136 -7.39 -15.36 3.56
C LYS A 136 -8.19 -14.48 4.53
N CYS A 137 -8.37 -13.21 4.16
CA CYS A 137 -9.14 -12.24 4.92
C CYS A 137 -10.64 -12.38 4.60
N GLU A 138 -11.32 -13.26 5.32
CA GLU A 138 -12.72 -13.62 5.06
C GLU A 138 -13.70 -12.97 6.04
N LYS A 139 -13.25 -12.63 7.26
CA LYS A 139 -14.08 -12.03 8.29
C LYS A 139 -14.27 -10.53 8.02
N LYS A 140 -15.46 -10.14 7.57
CA LYS A 140 -15.81 -8.73 7.37
C LYS A 140 -15.97 -8.03 8.73
N THR A 141 -15.40 -6.84 8.85
CA THR A 141 -15.60 -5.96 10.02
C THR A 141 -16.67 -4.92 9.70
N ASP A 142 -17.52 -4.60 10.68
CA ASP A 142 -18.42 -3.45 10.56
C ASP A 142 -17.65 -2.15 10.73
N THR A 143 -17.76 -1.28 9.74
CA THR A 143 -17.06 0.00 9.61
C THR A 143 -18.02 1.15 9.36
N SER A 144 -19.33 0.92 9.47
CA SER A 144 -20.40 1.88 9.15
C SER A 144 -20.32 3.18 9.97
N ASP A 145 -19.87 3.09 11.22
CA ASP A 145 -19.69 4.23 12.13
C ASP A 145 -18.38 5.00 11.90
N LEU A 146 -17.45 4.48 11.09
CA LEU A 146 -16.19 5.19 10.83
C LEU A 146 -16.46 6.43 9.98
N LYS A 147 -16.19 7.60 10.55
CA LYS A 147 -16.15 8.88 9.84
C LYS A 147 -14.69 9.31 9.69
N ILE A 148 -14.19 9.28 8.45
CA ILE A 148 -12.83 9.67 8.12
C ILE A 148 -12.89 10.75 7.03
N ASP A 149 -12.51 11.96 7.42
CA ASP A 149 -12.22 13.09 6.52
C ASP A 149 -10.74 13.04 6.15
N LEU A 150 -10.45 12.69 4.90
CA LEU A 150 -9.10 12.34 4.44
C LEU A 150 -8.54 13.37 3.48
N ASP A 151 -9.21 13.60 2.36
CA ASP A 151 -8.80 14.49 1.28
C ASP A 151 -9.08 15.94 1.65
N ARG A 152 -8.05 16.77 1.50
CA ARG A 152 -8.12 18.20 1.83
C ARG A 152 -9.02 18.99 0.86
N LYS A 153 -9.32 18.42 -0.31
CA LYS A 153 -10.07 19.04 -1.40
C LYS A 153 -11.52 18.56 -1.48
N VAL A 154 -11.90 17.58 -0.67
CA VAL A 154 -13.27 17.08 -0.56
C VAL A 154 -13.83 17.53 0.79
N GLU A 155 -15.11 17.89 0.81
CA GLU A 155 -15.79 18.32 2.03
C GLU A 155 -16.43 17.13 2.74
N GLY A 156 -16.35 17.13 4.07
CA GLY A 156 -16.97 16.12 4.93
C GLY A 156 -16.12 14.87 5.14
N ALA A 157 -16.70 13.86 5.78
CA ALA A 157 -16.07 12.55 5.99
C ALA A 157 -16.37 11.62 4.80
N GLU A 158 -15.61 11.79 3.73
CA GLU A 158 -15.82 11.21 2.40
C GLU A 158 -15.25 9.80 2.22
N THR A 159 -14.49 9.29 3.20
CA THR A 159 -13.84 7.98 3.07
C THR A 159 -14.77 6.85 3.47
N LYS A 160 -15.07 5.95 2.52
CA LYS A 160 -15.73 4.67 2.78
C LYS A 160 -14.69 3.59 3.08
N VAL A 161 -14.87 2.88 4.19
CA VAL A 161 -13.93 1.86 4.65
C VAL A 161 -14.50 0.46 4.43
N VAL A 162 -13.74 -0.41 3.76
CA VAL A 162 -14.04 -1.84 3.64
C VAL A 162 -12.90 -2.63 4.29
N ARG A 163 -13.19 -3.35 5.38
CA ARG A 163 -12.18 -4.08 6.16
C ARG A 163 -12.51 -5.57 6.28
N TYR A 164 -11.50 -6.40 6.05
CA TYR A 164 -11.53 -7.84 6.33
C TYR A 164 -10.30 -8.28 7.11
N GLU A 165 -10.47 -9.33 7.91
CA GLU A 165 -9.44 -9.92 8.75
C GLU A 165 -9.28 -11.42 8.44
N SER A 166 -8.07 -11.94 8.64
CA SER A 166 -7.82 -13.38 8.73
C SER A 166 -8.59 -13.99 9.91
N LYS A 167 -8.80 -15.31 9.89
CA LYS A 167 -9.54 -16.01 10.96
C LYS A 167 -8.98 -15.76 12.36
N ASP A 168 -7.66 -15.60 12.49
CA ASP A 168 -6.96 -15.29 13.75
C ASP A 168 -6.80 -13.80 14.04
N GLY A 169 -7.31 -12.92 13.16
CA GLY A 169 -7.25 -11.46 13.29
C GLY A 169 -5.86 -10.84 13.10
N LYS A 170 -4.83 -11.63 12.75
CA LYS A 170 -3.45 -11.14 12.65
C LYS A 170 -3.16 -10.39 11.35
N VAL A 171 -3.86 -10.74 10.27
CA VAL A 171 -3.70 -10.11 8.96
C VAL A 171 -4.95 -9.34 8.62
N VAL A 172 -4.78 -8.08 8.21
CA VAL A 172 -5.88 -7.19 7.86
C VAL A 172 -5.73 -6.75 6.41
N THR A 173 -6.79 -6.89 5.62
CA THR A 173 -6.88 -6.30 4.28
C THR A 173 -8.01 -5.27 4.29
N GLU A 174 -7.65 -4.01 4.04
CA GLU A 174 -8.53 -2.86 4.16
C GLU A 174 -8.40 -1.94 2.94
N LEU A 175 -9.52 -1.40 2.50
CA LEU A 175 -9.62 -0.42 1.41
C LEU A 175 -10.33 0.82 1.93
N TRP A 176 -9.71 1.96 1.75
CA TRP A 176 -10.29 3.29 1.95
C TRP A 176 -10.58 3.89 0.58
N GLU A 177 -11.87 3.89 0.24
CA GLU A 177 -12.41 4.53 -0.95
C GLU A 177 -12.64 6.00 -0.61
N VAL A 178 -11.78 6.89 -1.10
CA VAL A 178 -11.91 8.33 -0.88
C VAL A 178 -12.90 8.87 -1.91
N VAL A 179 -14.19 8.93 -1.53
CA VAL A 179 -15.28 9.23 -2.45
C VAL A 179 -15.16 10.67 -2.96
N GLY A 180 -15.08 10.83 -4.28
CA GLY A 180 -14.87 12.15 -4.90
C GLY A 180 -13.41 12.63 -4.87
N GLY A 181 -12.53 11.94 -4.13
CA GLY A 181 -11.11 12.25 -4.04
C GLY A 181 -10.35 11.96 -5.34
N GLY A 182 -9.28 12.74 -5.56
CA GLY A 182 -8.43 12.63 -6.75
C GLY A 182 -7.20 11.76 -6.52
N HIS A 183 -6.07 12.14 -7.12
CA HIS A 183 -4.76 11.51 -6.84
C HIS A 183 -4.30 11.91 -5.44
N VAL A 184 -4.73 11.11 -4.45
CA VAL A 184 -4.80 11.44 -3.01
C VAL A 184 -3.51 12.09 -2.51
N THR A 185 -3.57 13.36 -2.11
CA THR A 185 -2.40 14.13 -1.68
C THR A 185 -2.74 15.25 -0.68
N PRO A 186 -1.84 15.48 0.28
CA PRO A 186 -1.62 14.63 1.45
C PRO A 186 -2.85 14.62 2.40
N PRO A 187 -3.09 13.52 3.15
CA PRO A 187 -4.26 13.40 4.02
C PRO A 187 -4.30 14.47 5.11
N ARG A 188 -5.50 14.79 5.63
CA ARG A 188 -5.68 15.60 6.85
C ARG A 188 -5.06 14.93 8.09
N SER A 189 -4.74 15.74 9.11
CA SER A 189 -4.02 15.29 10.31
C SER A 189 -4.68 14.10 11.01
N ALA A 190 -6.00 14.15 11.23
CA ALA A 190 -6.74 13.06 11.87
C ALA A 190 -6.67 11.74 11.08
N ALA A 191 -6.75 11.81 9.74
CA ALA A 191 -6.56 10.63 8.90
C ALA A 191 -5.13 10.07 9.00
N ARG A 192 -4.10 10.94 8.98
CA ARG A 192 -2.70 10.52 9.17
C ARG A 192 -2.50 9.78 10.49
N GLU A 193 -3.06 10.29 11.59
CA GLU A 193 -2.99 9.61 12.89
C GLU A 193 -3.67 8.24 12.88
N ARG A 194 -4.83 8.12 12.22
CA ARG A 194 -5.52 6.83 12.06
C ARG A 194 -4.67 5.83 11.28
N ILE A 195 -4.02 6.27 10.21
CA ILE A 195 -3.10 5.44 9.41
C ILE A 195 -1.93 4.96 10.27
N ILE A 196 -1.30 5.85 11.02
CA ILE A 196 -0.17 5.49 11.91
C ILE A 196 -0.63 4.47 12.97
N LYS A 197 -1.76 4.70 13.62
CA LYS A 197 -2.34 3.76 14.59
C LYS A 197 -2.65 2.41 13.94
N TRP A 198 -3.17 2.40 12.72
CA TRP A 198 -3.44 1.18 11.97
C TRP A 198 -2.16 0.39 11.70
N VAL A 199 -1.08 1.06 11.27
CA VAL A 199 0.20 0.42 10.98
C VAL A 199 0.85 -0.16 12.24
N LEU A 200 0.92 0.63 13.31
CA LEU A 200 1.56 0.23 14.57
C LEU A 200 0.85 -0.94 15.29
N ALA A 201 -0.42 -1.19 14.95
CA ALA A 201 -1.18 -2.32 15.46
C ALA A 201 -0.89 -3.63 14.71
N ARG A 202 0.05 -3.66 13.75
CA ARG A 202 0.41 -4.88 12.98
C ARG A 202 1.77 -5.42 13.38
N SER A 203 1.83 -6.74 13.54
CA SER A 203 3.05 -7.50 13.81
C SER A 203 2.93 -8.86 13.12
N LYS A 204 4.03 -9.41 12.61
CA LYS A 204 4.11 -10.83 12.21
C LYS A 204 4.06 -11.77 13.41
#